data_AF-A0A933MBK6-F1
#
_entry.id   AF-A0A933MBK6-F1
#
_cell.length_a   1.000
_cell.length_b   1.000
_cell.length_c   1.000
_cell.angle_alpha   90.00
_cell.angle_beta   90.00
_cell.angle_gamma   90.00
#
_symmetry.space_group_name_H-M   'P 1'
#
loop_
_entity.id
_entity.type
_entity.pdbx_description
1 polymer ?
#
loop_
_entity_poly.entity_id
_entity_poly.type
_entity_poly.pdbx_seq_one_letter_code
_entity_poly.pdbx_strand_id
1 'polypeptide(L)'
;MTSILFSVVLAASGLGSVSGQDISTASFRPQGESPARAPTSLPAEVVIRAEDSGSRVSVVKPPLNIEVDAFESVRPALKPDEPLLLAISPLTVSWRRTHPEFLKNERVIQPWRVTFSPRPGIVFHPREHLFEALQKRLEPKEADEHGWRLEIVDEEGRAFHRYEGSDDPPEEIVWNGQNGVGEWIAAGRSYSAVYTFTEPGGTRRQSFGKPLLFKGIVHQEESGMHISLDSAVLFGKGKSGAELVQPAGQDLMRSAADLIKRRLGGIPISVRVFAGTKDLGDSQGNAVAACLLRELMVGSQAVSVSAARAAYSEQRLEIVLLNR
;
A
#
# COMPACT_ATOMS: atom_id res chain seq x y z
N MET A 1 30.76 46.33 12.53
CA MET A 1 31.60 45.13 12.33
C MET A 1 30.66 43.94 12.23
N THR A 2 30.45 43.23 11.14
CA THR A 2 31.02 43.24 9.80
C THR A 2 29.94 42.66 8.89
N SER A 3 29.62 43.37 7.82
CA SER A 3 28.67 42.99 6.76
C SER A 3 29.44 42.25 5.67
N ILE A 4 28.94 41.13 5.13
CA ILE A 4 29.34 40.62 3.80
C ILE A 4 28.12 40.00 3.09
N LEU A 5 27.60 40.76 2.11
CA LEU A 5 26.87 40.33 0.91
C LEU A 5 27.84 39.70 -0.11
N PHE A 6 27.32 38.92 -1.08
CA PHE A 6 27.72 38.76 -2.51
C PHE A 6 27.27 37.35 -2.96
N SER A 7 26.96 37.02 -4.21
CA SER A 7 26.16 37.58 -5.31
C SER A 7 25.94 36.42 -6.29
N VAL A 8 24.92 36.55 -7.12
CA VAL A 8 24.55 35.68 -8.25
C VAL A 8 25.65 35.56 -9.30
N VAL A 9 25.81 34.38 -9.91
CA VAL A 9 26.37 34.23 -11.26
C VAL A 9 25.44 33.38 -12.11
N LEU A 10 24.99 33.98 -13.21
CA LEU A 10 24.21 33.39 -14.29
C LEU A 10 25.15 33.31 -15.49
N ALA A 11 25.23 32.16 -16.16
CA ALA A 11 25.96 32.04 -17.42
C ALA A 11 25.10 31.25 -18.42
N ALA A 12 24.62 31.98 -19.43
CA ALA A 12 24.10 31.45 -20.68
C ALA A 12 25.14 31.73 -21.78
N SER A 13 25.36 30.75 -22.67
CA SER A 13 25.95 30.79 -24.02
C SER A 13 26.19 29.33 -24.41
N GLY A 14 25.96 28.81 -25.60
CA GLY A 14 25.71 29.40 -26.91
C GLY A 14 25.82 28.26 -27.94
N LEU A 15 25.19 28.49 -29.09
CA LEU A 15 24.94 27.56 -30.19
C LEU A 15 26.17 26.87 -30.80
N GLY A 16 25.94 25.67 -31.37
CA GLY A 16 26.85 25.01 -32.29
C GLY A 16 26.13 23.93 -33.10
N SER A 17 25.64 24.31 -34.29
CA SER A 17 25.06 23.41 -35.29
C SER A 17 26.18 22.73 -36.10
N VAL A 18 26.09 21.43 -36.35
CA VAL A 18 26.81 20.77 -37.44
C VAL A 18 25.89 19.76 -38.13
N SER A 19 25.79 19.95 -39.44
CA SER A 19 25.06 19.21 -40.46
C SER A 19 25.90 18.08 -41.08
N GLY A 20 25.23 17.02 -41.52
CA GLY A 20 25.76 15.94 -42.39
C GLY A 20 25.19 14.60 -41.93
N GLN A 21 24.68 13.68 -42.75
CA GLN A 21 24.71 13.45 -44.19
C GLN A 21 23.42 12.70 -44.57
N ASP A 22 23.01 12.77 -45.85
CA ASP A 22 22.86 11.60 -46.72
C ASP A 22 22.03 11.95 -47.97
N ILE A 23 22.49 11.47 -49.13
CA ILE A 23 21.78 10.50 -49.99
C ILE A 23 22.45 10.48 -51.37
N SER A 24 22.98 9.29 -51.69
CA SER A 24 23.01 8.59 -52.97
C SER A 24 23.17 9.34 -54.30
N THR A 25 24.14 8.89 -55.09
CA THR A 25 23.81 8.33 -56.41
C THR A 25 24.86 7.32 -56.87
N ALA A 26 24.37 6.15 -57.27
CA ALA A 26 25.14 5.06 -57.84
C ALA A 26 25.36 5.27 -59.35
N SER A 27 26.50 4.81 -59.86
CA SER A 27 26.66 4.49 -61.28
C SER A 27 27.53 3.25 -61.44
N PHE A 28 26.93 2.23 -62.04
CA PHE A 28 27.50 0.93 -62.35
C PHE A 28 27.84 0.91 -63.85
N ARG A 29 29.03 0.44 -64.25
CA ARG A 29 29.21 -0.60 -65.27
C ARG A 29 30.68 -1.02 -65.48
N PRO A 30 30.91 -2.25 -66.00
CA PRO A 30 32.15 -3.00 -65.87
C PRO A 30 32.95 -3.10 -67.18
N GLN A 31 34.21 -3.56 -67.07
CA GLN A 31 35.03 -4.31 -68.05
C GLN A 31 36.33 -4.66 -67.28
N GLY A 32 36.91 -5.85 -67.29
CA GLY A 32 37.12 -6.78 -68.39
C GLY A 32 38.65 -6.95 -68.55
N GLU A 33 39.12 -8.19 -68.62
CA GLU A 33 40.47 -8.63 -69.04
C GLU A 33 41.62 -8.65 -68.01
N SER A 34 42.06 -9.87 -67.68
CA SER A 34 43.48 -10.22 -67.57
C SER A 34 43.94 -10.78 -68.91
N PRO A 35 45.23 -10.61 -69.28
CA PRO A 35 46.04 -11.84 -69.35
C PRO A 35 47.55 -11.68 -69.04
N ALA A 36 48.10 -12.84 -68.67
CA ALA A 36 49.38 -13.40 -69.11
C ALA A 36 50.71 -13.15 -68.37
N ARG A 37 51.28 -14.31 -68.00
CA ARG A 37 52.67 -14.78 -68.16
C ARG A 37 53.72 -14.46 -67.09
N ALA A 38 54.08 -15.52 -66.36
CA ALA A 38 55.36 -15.70 -65.70
C ALA A 38 56.53 -15.76 -66.71
N PRO A 39 57.76 -15.51 -66.22
CA PRO A 39 58.75 -16.59 -66.27
C PRO A 39 59.65 -16.70 -65.02
N THR A 40 59.85 -17.97 -64.63
CA THR A 40 61.10 -18.62 -64.15
C THR A 40 62.33 -17.77 -63.79
N SER A 41 62.81 -17.93 -62.56
CA SER A 41 64.22 -18.22 -62.25
C SER A 41 64.38 -18.68 -60.80
N LEU A 42 64.78 -19.94 -60.59
CA LEU A 42 65.27 -20.44 -59.29
C LEU A 42 66.67 -19.85 -59.01
N PRO A 43 66.98 -19.53 -57.75
CA PRO A 43 68.34 -19.75 -57.26
C PRO A 43 68.40 -20.74 -56.09
N ALA A 44 69.61 -21.27 -55.95
CA ALA A 44 69.97 -22.51 -55.33
C ALA A 44 69.97 -22.52 -53.78
N GLU A 45 69.73 -23.73 -53.29
CA GLU A 45 70.13 -24.36 -52.04
C GLU A 45 71.11 -23.56 -51.16
N VAL A 46 70.58 -23.00 -50.07
CA VAL A 46 71.38 -22.56 -48.92
C VAL A 46 71.30 -23.66 -47.86
N VAL A 47 72.38 -24.44 -47.76
CA VAL A 47 72.59 -25.43 -46.69
C VAL A 47 72.91 -24.67 -45.40
N ILE A 48 71.93 -24.56 -44.51
CA ILE A 48 72.17 -24.11 -43.13
C ILE A 48 72.49 -25.34 -42.29
N ARG A 49 73.76 -25.50 -41.92
CA ARG A 49 74.18 -26.44 -40.87
C ARG A 49 73.76 -25.87 -39.52
N ALA A 50 72.80 -26.52 -38.86
CA ALA A 50 72.43 -26.19 -37.49
C ALA A 50 73.43 -26.84 -36.53
N GLU A 51 74.17 -26.01 -35.80
CA GLU A 51 74.86 -26.42 -34.58
C GLU A 51 73.86 -26.57 -33.43
N ASP A 52 74.13 -27.60 -32.65
CA ASP A 52 73.28 -28.17 -31.62
C ASP A 52 73.07 -27.18 -30.44
N SER A 53 71.82 -26.80 -30.17
CA SER A 53 71.42 -26.32 -28.85
C SER A 53 69.99 -26.74 -28.56
N GLY A 54 69.89 -27.68 -27.62
CA GLY A 54 68.69 -28.42 -27.27
C GLY A 54 67.42 -27.59 -27.11
N SER A 55 66.43 -27.90 -27.93
CA SER A 55 65.03 -27.87 -27.52
C SER A 55 64.25 -28.84 -28.40
N ARG A 56 63.71 -29.91 -27.80
CA ARG A 56 62.70 -30.74 -28.48
C ARG A 56 61.49 -29.84 -28.73
N VAL A 57 61.31 -29.36 -29.96
CA VAL A 57 60.12 -28.63 -30.36
C VAL A 57 58.95 -29.59 -30.30
N SER A 58 58.21 -29.53 -29.19
CA SER A 58 56.95 -30.22 -28.97
C SER A 58 55.91 -29.66 -29.94
N VAL A 59 55.72 -30.34 -31.08
CA VAL A 59 54.62 -30.07 -32.01
C VAL A 59 53.33 -30.64 -31.40
N VAL A 60 52.80 -29.96 -30.39
CA VAL A 60 51.42 -30.15 -29.97
C VAL A 60 50.63 -29.04 -30.67
N LYS A 61 49.86 -29.42 -31.71
CA LYS A 61 48.93 -28.48 -32.36
C LYS A 61 48.00 -27.93 -31.26
N PRO A 62 47.85 -26.60 -31.15
CA PRO A 62 46.92 -26.04 -30.18
C PRO A 62 45.50 -26.55 -30.48
N PRO A 63 44.71 -26.95 -29.47
CA PRO A 63 43.36 -27.40 -29.68
C PRO A 63 42.54 -26.26 -30.30
N LEU A 64 42.04 -26.48 -31.50
CA LEU A 64 41.14 -25.55 -32.19
C LEU A 64 39.77 -25.62 -31.49
N ASN A 65 39.54 -24.69 -30.58
CA ASN A 65 38.25 -24.54 -29.93
C ASN A 65 37.37 -23.66 -30.82
N ILE A 66 36.60 -24.29 -31.70
CA ILE A 66 35.65 -23.59 -32.57
C ILE A 66 34.35 -23.45 -31.76
N GLU A 67 34.13 -22.29 -31.17
CA GLU A 67 32.84 -21.95 -30.57
C GLU A 67 31.81 -21.78 -31.69
N VAL A 68 31.08 -22.85 -32.00
CA VAL A 68 29.98 -22.81 -32.95
C VAL A 68 28.74 -22.33 -32.22
N ASP A 69 28.35 -21.08 -32.45
CA ASP A 69 27.06 -20.57 -32.00
C ASP A 69 25.96 -21.20 -32.86
N ALA A 70 25.24 -22.17 -32.28
CA ALA A 70 24.21 -22.94 -32.97
C ALA A 70 23.07 -22.08 -33.57
N PHE A 71 23.00 -20.79 -33.21
CA PHE A 71 21.97 -19.87 -33.65
C PHE A 71 22.50 -18.72 -34.53
N GLU A 72 23.79 -18.73 -34.90
CA GLU A 72 24.39 -17.70 -35.76
C GLU A 72 23.65 -17.54 -37.10
N SER A 73 23.17 -18.65 -37.66
CA SER A 73 22.41 -18.68 -38.92
C SER A 73 20.98 -18.16 -38.78
N VAL A 74 20.39 -18.21 -37.59
CA VAL A 74 18.97 -17.89 -37.35
C VAL A 74 18.80 -16.47 -36.83
N ARG A 75 19.78 -15.92 -36.10
CA ARG A 75 19.74 -14.56 -35.54
C ARG A 75 19.49 -13.46 -36.58
N PRO A 76 20.10 -13.46 -37.78
CA PRO A 76 19.82 -12.44 -38.80
C PRO A 76 18.37 -12.44 -39.27
N ALA A 77 17.74 -13.62 -39.33
CA ALA A 77 16.34 -13.77 -39.72
C ALA A 77 15.36 -13.32 -38.63
N LEU A 78 15.80 -13.30 -37.37
CA LEU A 78 15.00 -12.86 -36.21
C LEU A 78 15.11 -11.36 -35.92
N LYS A 79 16.11 -10.65 -36.49
CA LYS A 79 16.28 -9.18 -36.31
C LYS A 79 15.05 -8.33 -36.67
N PRO A 80 14.28 -8.63 -37.74
CA PRO A 80 13.09 -7.83 -38.07
C PRO A 80 11.97 -7.99 -37.04
N ASP A 81 11.87 -9.18 -36.44
CA ASP A 81 10.81 -9.56 -35.51
C ASP A 81 11.23 -9.42 -34.04
N GLU A 82 12.50 -9.10 -33.77
CA GLU A 82 13.05 -8.78 -32.45
C GLU A 82 12.19 -7.78 -31.65
N PRO A 83 11.72 -6.65 -32.22
CA PRO A 83 10.82 -5.75 -31.50
C PRO A 83 9.44 -6.36 -31.18
N LEU A 84 8.96 -7.35 -31.95
CA LEU A 84 7.70 -8.05 -31.67
C LEU A 84 7.87 -9.16 -30.62
N LEU A 85 9.03 -9.82 -30.60
CA LEU A 85 9.39 -10.83 -29.60
C LEU A 85 9.72 -10.19 -28.24
N LEU A 86 10.29 -9.00 -28.25
CA LEU A 86 10.54 -8.18 -27.05
C LEU A 86 9.35 -7.27 -26.70
N ALA A 87 8.36 -7.13 -27.59
CA ALA A 87 7.13 -6.43 -27.26
C ALA A 87 6.39 -7.22 -26.19
N ILE A 88 6.43 -6.68 -24.98
CA ILE A 88 5.59 -7.14 -23.88
C ILE A 88 4.15 -6.91 -24.34
N SER A 89 3.44 -8.00 -24.65
CA SER A 89 2.03 -7.94 -25.03
C SER A 89 1.24 -7.10 -24.01
N PRO A 90 0.35 -6.20 -24.44
CA PRO A 90 -0.50 -5.46 -23.50
C PRO A 90 -1.37 -6.39 -22.64
N LEU A 91 -1.58 -7.64 -23.06
CA LEU A 91 -2.27 -8.70 -22.31
C LEU A 91 -1.38 -9.40 -21.26
N THR A 92 -0.06 -9.30 -21.35
CA THR A 92 0.85 -9.79 -20.30
C THR A 92 1.21 -8.68 -19.29
N VAL A 93 1.04 -7.41 -19.66
CA VAL A 93 1.09 -6.27 -18.72
C VAL A 93 -0.07 -6.31 -17.71
N SER A 94 -1.21 -6.93 -18.06
CA SER A 94 -2.37 -7.01 -17.16
C SER A 94 -2.21 -8.02 -16.02
N TRP A 95 -1.30 -8.99 -16.09
CA TRP A 95 -1.12 -9.97 -15.01
C TRP A 95 -0.76 -9.31 -13.67
N ARG A 96 0.04 -8.24 -13.69
CA ARG A 96 0.35 -7.43 -12.49
C ARG A 96 -0.79 -6.52 -12.02
N ARG A 97 -1.78 -6.24 -12.87
CA ARG A 97 -3.00 -5.50 -12.48
C ARG A 97 -4.06 -6.43 -11.89
N THR A 98 -4.05 -7.72 -12.25
CA THR A 98 -5.05 -8.70 -11.81
C THR A 98 -4.59 -9.59 -10.65
N HIS A 99 -3.29 -9.64 -10.35
CA HIS A 99 -2.72 -10.40 -9.22
C HIS A 99 -2.10 -9.46 -8.17
N PRO A 100 -2.91 -8.85 -7.27
CA PRO A 100 -2.39 -8.02 -6.18
C PRO A 100 -1.53 -8.80 -5.17
N GLU A 101 -1.53 -10.14 -5.20
CA GLU A 101 -0.64 -10.99 -4.41
C GLU A 101 0.85 -10.90 -4.79
N PHE A 102 1.20 -10.46 -6.00
CA PHE A 102 2.59 -10.25 -6.41
C PHE A 102 2.93 -8.76 -6.44
N LEU A 103 3.18 -8.21 -5.25
CA LEU A 103 3.78 -6.90 -5.08
C LEU A 103 5.27 -6.97 -5.48
N LYS A 104 5.88 -5.87 -5.92
CA LYS A 104 7.34 -5.76 -6.20
C LYS A 104 8.22 -5.82 -4.93
N ASN A 105 7.69 -6.35 -3.84
CA ASN A 105 8.33 -6.48 -2.54
C ASN A 105 8.16 -7.95 -2.12
N GLU A 106 9.10 -8.53 -1.39
CA GLU A 106 9.08 -9.92 -0.88
C GLU A 106 7.94 -10.19 0.14
N ARG A 107 6.91 -9.32 0.20
CA ARG A 107 5.89 -9.31 1.24
C ARG A 107 4.65 -10.06 0.82
N VAL A 108 4.30 -11.03 1.66
CA VAL A 108 3.04 -11.76 1.65
C VAL A 108 1.97 -10.93 2.38
N ILE A 109 0.82 -10.69 1.73
CA ILE A 109 -0.38 -10.13 2.37
C ILE A 109 -0.80 -11.11 3.46
N GLN A 110 -1.10 -10.63 4.68
CA GLN A 110 -1.48 -11.50 5.80
C GLN A 110 -2.96 -11.29 6.19
N PRO A 111 -3.90 -11.92 5.46
CA PRO A 111 -5.32 -11.80 5.69
C PRO A 111 -5.82 -12.03 7.10
N TRP A 112 -5.11 -12.86 7.86
CA TRP A 112 -5.50 -13.30 9.19
C TRP A 112 -5.10 -12.31 10.29
N ARG A 113 -4.28 -11.28 10.00
CA ARG A 113 -3.92 -10.21 10.96
C ARG A 113 -5.06 -9.19 11.17
N VAL A 114 -6.31 -9.66 11.16
CA VAL A 114 -7.53 -8.86 11.09
C VAL A 114 -7.74 -8.06 12.38
N THR A 115 -7.16 -6.87 12.47
CA THR A 115 -7.59 -5.85 13.45
C THR A 115 -8.91 -5.20 13.02
N PHE A 116 -9.28 -5.35 11.74
CA PHE A 116 -10.46 -4.74 11.12
C PHE A 116 -11.43 -5.83 10.68
N SER A 117 -12.32 -6.28 11.56
CA SER A 117 -13.33 -7.24 11.14
C SER A 117 -14.26 -6.59 10.11
N PRO A 118 -14.43 -7.17 8.90
CA PRO A 118 -15.25 -6.57 7.85
C PRO A 118 -16.76 -6.52 8.18
N ARG A 119 -17.18 -7.18 9.27
CA ARG A 119 -18.41 -7.03 10.09
C ARG A 119 -18.64 -8.36 10.81
N PRO A 120 -18.64 -8.37 12.14
CA PRO A 120 -19.87 -8.69 12.84
C PRO A 120 -20.29 -7.46 13.62
N GLY A 121 -21.58 -7.10 13.55
CA GLY A 121 -22.11 -6.02 14.37
C GLY A 121 -21.80 -6.29 15.85
N ILE A 122 -21.67 -5.22 16.63
CA ILE A 122 -21.49 -5.30 18.07
C ILE A 122 -22.79 -5.91 18.62
N VAL A 123 -22.68 -7.10 19.21
CA VAL A 123 -23.83 -7.80 19.77
C VAL A 123 -23.97 -7.39 21.23
N PHE A 124 -25.15 -6.90 21.58
CA PHE A 124 -25.55 -6.64 22.96
C PHE A 124 -26.55 -7.70 23.38
N HIS A 125 -26.54 -8.06 24.67
CA HIS A 125 -27.43 -9.07 25.24
C HIS A 125 -28.33 -8.46 26.34
N PRO A 126 -29.33 -7.64 25.98
CA PRO A 126 -30.19 -6.98 26.96
C PRO A 126 -30.89 -7.96 27.93
N ARG A 127 -31.34 -9.11 27.43
CA ARG A 127 -32.03 -10.13 28.24
C ARG A 127 -31.14 -10.73 29.32
N GLU A 128 -29.88 -11.00 29.00
CA GLU A 128 -28.89 -11.49 29.97
C GLU A 128 -28.69 -10.47 31.09
N HIS A 129 -28.52 -9.19 30.71
CA HIS A 129 -28.35 -8.11 31.68
C HIS A 129 -29.61 -7.83 32.52
N LEU A 130 -30.81 -8.12 32.03
CA LEU A 130 -32.04 -8.08 32.83
C LEU A 130 -31.99 -9.13 33.94
N PHE A 131 -31.63 -10.38 33.60
CA PHE A 131 -31.52 -11.46 34.58
C PHE A 131 -30.42 -11.22 35.61
N GLU A 132 -29.29 -10.64 35.19
CA GLU A 132 -28.23 -10.20 36.10
C GLU A 132 -28.72 -9.11 37.06
N ALA A 133 -29.43 -8.10 36.53
CA ALA A 133 -29.93 -6.97 37.33
C ALA A 133 -31.01 -7.39 38.35
N LEU A 134 -31.78 -8.43 38.04
CA LEU A 134 -32.81 -8.99 38.91
C LEU A 134 -32.33 -10.17 39.76
N GLN A 135 -31.14 -10.72 39.48
CA GLN A 135 -30.58 -11.94 40.09
C GLN A 135 -31.54 -13.15 40.02
N LYS A 136 -32.46 -13.15 39.06
CA LYS A 136 -33.50 -14.17 38.86
C LYS A 136 -33.76 -14.32 37.37
N ARG A 137 -34.00 -15.55 36.91
CA ARG A 137 -34.60 -15.80 35.59
C ARG A 137 -36.10 -15.57 35.67
N LEU A 138 -36.61 -14.76 34.75
CA LEU A 138 -38.04 -14.51 34.61
C LEU A 138 -38.65 -15.48 33.61
N GLU A 139 -39.90 -15.86 33.84
CA GLU A 139 -40.72 -16.50 32.81
C GLU A 139 -41.10 -15.48 31.73
N PRO A 140 -41.32 -15.89 30.47
CA PRO A 140 -41.62 -14.96 29.36
C PRO A 140 -42.74 -13.97 29.67
N LYS A 141 -43.80 -14.45 30.32
CA LYS A 141 -44.96 -13.63 30.70
C LYS A 141 -44.64 -12.56 31.75
N GLU A 142 -43.70 -12.82 32.64
CA GLU A 142 -43.24 -11.83 33.62
C GLU A 142 -42.34 -10.79 32.92
N ALA A 143 -41.47 -11.24 32.01
CA ALA A 143 -40.53 -10.39 31.28
C ALA A 143 -41.25 -9.39 30.35
N ASP A 144 -42.39 -9.77 29.76
CA ASP A 144 -43.23 -8.90 28.93
C ASP A 144 -43.77 -7.65 29.64
N GLU A 145 -43.80 -7.64 30.98
CA GLU A 145 -44.27 -6.48 31.73
C GLU A 145 -43.13 -5.48 32.05
N HIS A 146 -41.88 -5.79 31.69
CA HIS A 146 -40.72 -4.94 31.94
C HIS A 146 -40.37 -4.08 30.74
N GLY A 147 -40.38 -2.75 30.94
CA GLY A 147 -39.78 -1.84 29.97
C GLY A 147 -38.26 -1.92 30.00
N TRP A 148 -37.61 -1.78 28.85
CA TRP A 148 -36.16 -1.77 28.73
C TRP A 148 -35.66 -0.65 27.84
N ARG A 149 -34.44 -0.20 28.13
CA ARG A 149 -33.70 0.78 27.35
C ARG A 149 -32.23 0.41 27.34
N LEU A 150 -31.63 0.40 26.17
CA LEU A 150 -30.19 0.27 25.96
C LEU A 150 -29.67 1.59 25.38
N GLU A 151 -28.80 2.27 26.10
CA GLU A 151 -28.11 3.46 25.64
C GLU A 151 -26.62 3.16 25.44
N ILE A 152 -26.10 3.51 24.27
CA ILE A 152 -24.66 3.50 24.03
C ILE A 152 -24.16 4.91 24.32
N VAL A 153 -23.31 5.07 25.32
CA VAL A 153 -22.79 6.36 25.77
C VAL A 153 -21.32 6.53 25.41
N ASP A 154 -20.91 7.76 25.13
CA ASP A 154 -19.50 8.12 24.93
C ASP A 154 -18.75 8.36 26.25
N GLU A 155 -17.48 8.71 26.16
CA GLU A 155 -16.58 8.99 27.30
C GLU A 155 -17.10 10.13 28.19
N GLU A 156 -17.87 11.07 27.62
CA GLU A 156 -18.46 12.18 28.34
C GLU A 156 -19.87 11.86 28.88
N GLY A 157 -20.33 10.61 28.73
CA GLY A 157 -21.64 10.15 29.18
C GLY A 157 -22.80 10.60 28.29
N ARG A 158 -22.51 11.12 27.08
CA ARG A 158 -23.55 11.52 26.12
C ARG A 158 -24.06 10.29 25.38
N ALA A 159 -25.38 10.17 25.28
CA ALA A 159 -26.00 9.10 24.52
C ALA A 159 -25.68 9.25 23.02
N PHE A 160 -24.93 8.30 22.49
CA PHE A 160 -24.61 8.18 21.06
C PHE A 160 -25.74 7.50 20.30
N HIS A 161 -26.33 6.44 20.88
CA HIS A 161 -27.44 5.71 20.28
C HIS A 161 -28.33 5.09 21.36
N ARG A 162 -29.61 4.86 21.05
CA ARG A 162 -30.60 4.33 21.99
C ARG A 162 -31.50 3.32 21.32
N TYR A 163 -31.72 2.21 22.00
CA TYR A 163 -32.81 1.27 21.77
C TYR A 163 -33.73 1.26 22.99
N GLU A 164 -35.02 1.11 22.78
CA GLU A 164 -35.99 0.96 23.88
C GLU A 164 -37.19 0.11 23.44
N GLY A 165 -37.83 -0.52 24.42
CA GLY A 165 -39.02 -1.34 24.25
C GLY A 165 -39.79 -1.40 25.57
N SER A 166 -41.08 -1.76 25.49
CA SER A 166 -41.95 -1.87 26.67
C SER A 166 -42.25 -3.32 27.07
N ASP A 167 -41.72 -4.29 26.32
CA ASP A 167 -41.99 -5.74 26.41
C ASP A 167 -40.68 -6.53 26.66
N ASP A 168 -40.69 -7.88 26.63
CA ASP A 168 -39.49 -8.71 26.91
C ASP A 168 -38.28 -8.25 26.08
N PRO A 169 -37.16 -7.86 26.71
CA PRO A 169 -35.97 -7.45 25.98
C PRO A 169 -35.46 -8.56 25.06
N PRO A 170 -35.04 -8.24 23.84
CA PRO A 170 -34.52 -9.24 22.92
C PRO A 170 -33.25 -9.90 23.48
N GLU A 171 -33.03 -11.16 23.10
CA GLU A 171 -31.82 -11.91 23.48
C GLU A 171 -30.55 -11.26 22.95
N GLU A 172 -30.62 -10.74 21.72
CA GLU A 172 -29.50 -10.11 21.03
C GLU A 172 -29.94 -8.86 20.28
N ILE A 173 -29.15 -7.79 20.39
CA ILE A 173 -29.25 -6.60 19.54
C ILE A 173 -27.93 -6.45 18.81
N VAL A 174 -27.98 -6.50 17.48
CA VAL A 174 -26.80 -6.31 16.63
C VAL A 174 -26.73 -4.85 16.20
N TRP A 175 -25.73 -4.13 16.69
CA TRP A 175 -25.48 -2.75 16.33
C TRP A 175 -24.32 -2.62 15.35
N ASN A 176 -24.49 -1.81 14.32
CA ASN A 176 -23.50 -1.61 13.26
C ASN A 176 -22.44 -0.54 13.60
N GLY A 177 -22.56 0.19 14.71
CA GLY A 177 -21.66 1.30 15.06
C GLY A 177 -22.11 2.67 14.55
N GLN A 178 -23.30 2.78 13.97
CA GLN A 178 -23.86 4.03 13.47
C GLN A 178 -24.99 4.53 14.38
N ASN A 179 -25.09 5.85 14.57
CA ASN A 179 -26.21 6.44 15.31
C ASN A 179 -27.45 6.70 14.41
N GLY A 180 -28.53 7.21 15.00
CA GLY A 180 -29.78 7.48 14.28
C GLY A 180 -29.70 8.64 13.27
N VAL A 181 -28.65 9.46 13.33
CA VAL A 181 -28.38 10.57 12.40
C VAL A 181 -27.44 10.13 11.27
N GLY A 182 -26.88 8.91 11.37
CA GLY A 182 -25.96 8.36 10.38
C GLY A 182 -24.48 8.58 10.70
N GLU A 183 -24.14 9.14 11.86
CA GLU A 183 -22.75 9.32 12.29
C GLU A 183 -22.17 7.99 12.81
N TRP A 184 -20.89 7.77 12.52
CA TRP A 184 -20.17 6.57 12.94
C TRP A 184 -19.42 6.81 14.24
N ILE A 185 -19.24 5.74 15.01
CA ILE A 185 -18.30 5.72 16.12
C ILE A 185 -16.88 6.10 15.66
N ALA A 186 -16.12 6.76 16.53
CA ALA A 186 -14.75 7.18 16.24
C ALA A 186 -13.73 6.24 16.87
N ALA A 187 -12.64 5.95 16.14
CA ALA A 187 -11.55 5.15 16.65
C ALA A 187 -10.79 5.90 17.76
N GLY A 188 -10.35 5.17 18.78
CA GLY A 188 -9.65 5.73 19.94
C GLY A 188 -10.56 6.36 20.99
N ARG A 189 -11.89 6.29 20.82
CA ARG A 189 -12.87 6.64 21.85
C ARG A 189 -13.45 5.40 22.53
N SER A 190 -13.70 5.50 23.83
CA SER A 190 -14.37 4.49 24.63
C SER A 190 -15.88 4.74 24.64
N TYR A 191 -16.63 3.67 24.36
CA TYR A 191 -18.09 3.66 24.42
C TYR A 191 -18.55 2.65 25.47
N SER A 192 -19.65 2.91 26.16
CA SER A 192 -20.22 1.96 27.13
C SER A 192 -21.70 1.74 26.86
N ALA A 193 -22.17 0.52 27.07
CA ALA A 193 -23.60 0.21 27.05
C ALA A 193 -24.18 0.41 28.45
N VAL A 194 -25.28 1.17 28.54
CA VAL A 194 -26.06 1.37 29.76
C VAL A 194 -27.43 0.76 29.53
N TYR A 195 -27.74 -0.27 30.30
CA TYR A 195 -29.04 -0.92 30.28
C TYR A 195 -29.89 -0.35 31.41
N THR A 196 -31.08 0.09 31.10
CA THR A 196 -32.08 0.55 32.08
C THR A 196 -33.33 -0.29 31.93
N PHE A 197 -33.76 -0.93 33.01
CA PHE A 197 -34.97 -1.74 33.07
C PHE A 197 -35.98 -1.06 33.99
N THR A 198 -37.23 -1.01 33.56
CA THR A 198 -38.36 -0.43 34.30
C THR A 198 -39.32 -1.55 34.65
N GLU A 199 -39.50 -1.79 35.95
CA GLU A 199 -40.45 -2.78 36.45
C GLU A 199 -41.89 -2.26 36.37
N PRO A 200 -42.91 -3.14 36.39
CA PRO A 200 -44.32 -2.75 36.40
C PRO A 200 -44.68 -1.79 37.55
N GLY A 201 -43.99 -1.93 38.69
CA GLY A 201 -44.12 -1.06 39.86
C GLY A 201 -43.46 0.33 39.70
N GLY A 202 -42.88 0.64 38.54
CA GLY A 202 -42.20 1.92 38.25
C GLY A 202 -40.75 2.01 38.74
N THR A 203 -40.25 1.00 39.46
CA THR A 203 -38.85 0.93 39.89
C THR A 203 -37.93 0.80 38.67
N ARG A 204 -36.84 1.58 38.65
CA ARG A 204 -35.82 1.53 37.59
C ARG A 204 -34.54 0.89 38.12
N ARG A 205 -34.00 -0.07 37.37
CA ARG A 205 -32.70 -0.68 37.61
C ARG A 205 -31.76 -0.40 36.46
N GLN A 206 -30.48 -0.18 36.77
CA GLN A 206 -29.45 0.03 35.76
C GLN A 206 -28.39 -1.05 35.84
N SER A 207 -27.90 -1.47 34.67
CA SER A 207 -26.75 -2.36 34.52
C SER A 207 -25.80 -1.76 33.47
N PHE A 208 -24.52 -2.04 33.60
CA PHE A 208 -23.47 -1.50 32.72
C PHE A 208 -22.79 -2.63 31.96
N GLY A 209 -22.71 -2.46 30.64
CA GLY A 209 -21.91 -3.32 29.78
C GLY A 209 -20.41 -3.02 29.90
N LYS A 210 -19.60 -3.89 29.29
CA LYS A 210 -18.15 -3.69 29.21
C LYS A 210 -17.83 -2.49 28.30
N PRO A 211 -16.84 -1.65 28.66
CA PRO A 211 -16.37 -0.59 27.77
C PRO A 211 -15.85 -1.16 26.44
N LEU A 212 -16.21 -0.51 25.35
CA LEU A 212 -15.86 -0.82 23.98
C LEU A 212 -14.83 0.21 23.50
N LEU A 213 -13.63 -0.24 23.16
CA LEU A 213 -12.56 0.60 22.59
C LEU A 213 -12.14 0.05 21.23
N PHE A 214 -12.26 0.89 20.21
CA PHE A 214 -11.92 0.52 18.84
C PHE A 214 -10.57 1.11 18.44
N LYS A 215 -9.60 0.24 18.15
CA LYS A 215 -8.29 0.65 17.62
C LYS A 215 -8.38 1.11 16.16
N GLY A 216 -9.38 0.59 15.44
CA GLY A 216 -9.60 0.90 14.05
C GLY A 216 -11.01 0.50 13.61
N ILE A 217 -11.61 1.33 12.75
CA ILE A 217 -12.99 1.20 12.28
C ILE A 217 -12.97 1.38 10.78
N VAL A 218 -13.75 0.55 10.08
CA VAL A 218 -13.91 0.66 8.62
C VAL A 218 -15.38 0.81 8.31
N HIS A 219 -15.74 1.88 7.62
CA HIS A 219 -17.10 2.16 7.24
C HIS A 219 -17.17 2.79 5.84
N GLN A 220 -18.36 2.80 5.26
CA GLN A 220 -18.60 3.36 3.94
C GLN A 220 -19.44 4.62 4.09
N GLU A 221 -18.97 5.71 3.49
CA GLU A 221 -19.68 6.98 3.36
C GLU A 221 -19.87 7.33 1.87
N GLU A 222 -20.59 8.42 1.61
CA GLU A 222 -20.78 8.97 0.26
C GLU A 222 -19.45 9.34 -0.41
N SER A 223 -18.50 9.85 0.38
CA SER A 223 -17.19 10.27 -0.12
C SER A 223 -16.25 9.10 -0.43
N GLY A 224 -16.50 7.92 0.11
CA GLY A 224 -15.57 6.80 0.00
C GLY A 224 -15.64 5.78 1.13
N MET A 225 -14.72 4.82 1.10
CA MET A 225 -14.47 3.95 2.25
C MET A 225 -13.55 4.66 3.22
N HIS A 226 -13.98 4.79 4.47
CA HIS A 226 -13.23 5.42 5.55
C HIS A 226 -12.62 4.35 6.44
N ILE A 227 -11.35 4.53 6.76
CA ILE A 227 -10.61 3.71 7.72
C ILE A 227 -10.15 4.65 8.83
N SER A 228 -10.89 4.68 9.94
CA SER A 228 -10.54 5.47 11.12
C SER A 228 -9.62 4.66 12.03
N LEU A 229 -8.55 5.29 12.53
CA LEU A 229 -7.50 4.66 13.35
C LEU A 229 -7.24 5.48 14.61
N ASP A 230 -6.99 4.80 15.72
CA ASP A 230 -6.64 5.44 16.98
C ASP A 230 -5.23 6.06 16.94
N SER A 231 -5.19 7.39 17.13
CA SER A 231 -3.95 8.16 17.21
C SER A 231 -3.04 7.72 18.36
N ALA A 232 -3.60 7.25 19.49
CA ALA A 232 -2.80 6.79 20.63
C ALA A 232 -2.04 5.48 20.33
N VAL A 233 -2.61 4.61 19.50
CA VAL A 233 -1.94 3.38 19.05
C VAL A 233 -0.86 3.68 18.01
N LEU A 234 -1.13 4.64 17.11
CA LEU A 234 -0.20 5.03 16.05
C LEU A 234 1.01 5.83 16.57
N PHE A 235 0.77 6.81 17.42
CA PHE A 235 1.75 7.83 17.83
C PHE A 235 2.09 7.81 19.32
N GLY A 236 1.61 6.77 20.04
CA GLY A 236 1.81 6.59 21.47
C GLY A 236 0.75 7.29 22.33
N LYS A 237 0.69 6.92 23.62
CA LYS A 237 -0.38 7.35 24.55
C LYS A 237 -0.59 8.87 24.62
N GLY A 238 0.47 9.65 24.45
CA GLY A 238 0.39 11.11 24.45
C GLY A 238 -0.19 11.72 23.17
N LYS A 239 -0.36 10.94 22.09
CA LYS A 239 -0.77 11.40 20.75
C LYS A 239 0.15 12.47 20.12
N SER A 240 1.31 12.73 20.73
CA SER A 240 2.28 13.77 20.32
C SER A 240 3.44 13.24 19.47
N GLY A 241 3.52 11.93 19.23
CA GLY A 241 4.56 11.37 18.37
C GLY A 241 4.38 11.84 16.92
N ALA A 242 5.45 12.35 16.30
CA ALA A 242 5.42 12.74 14.88
C ALA A 242 5.64 11.54 13.93
N GLU A 243 6.15 10.43 14.45
CA GLU A 243 6.55 9.25 13.67
C GLU A 243 5.87 7.97 14.16
N LEU A 244 5.73 6.99 13.25
CA LEU A 244 5.19 5.65 13.52
C LEU A 244 6.26 4.74 14.15
N VAL A 245 6.71 5.08 15.36
CA VAL A 245 7.78 4.35 16.07
C VAL A 245 7.23 3.11 16.78
N GLN A 246 5.96 3.13 17.18
CA GLN A 246 5.38 2.08 18.01
C GLN A 246 5.13 0.80 17.19
N PRO A 247 5.58 -0.38 17.65
CA PRO A 247 5.33 -1.65 16.95
C PRO A 247 3.83 -1.92 16.73
N ALA A 248 2.99 -1.63 17.73
CA ALA A 248 1.54 -1.77 17.63
C ALA A 248 0.93 -0.85 16.56
N GLY A 249 1.45 0.38 16.43
CA GLY A 249 1.04 1.33 15.39
C GLY A 249 1.47 0.88 14.00
N GLN A 250 2.67 0.33 13.86
CA GLN A 250 3.16 -0.25 12.60
C GLN A 250 2.33 -1.46 12.17
N ASP A 251 1.98 -2.36 13.10
CA ASP A 251 1.10 -3.48 12.83
C ASP A 251 -0.30 -3.03 12.41
N LEU A 252 -0.87 -2.01 13.07
CA LEU A 252 -2.16 -1.44 12.71
C LEU A 252 -2.14 -0.84 11.30
N MET A 253 -1.11 -0.04 10.99
CA MET A 253 -0.91 0.53 9.66
C MET A 253 -0.71 -0.53 8.59
N ARG A 254 0.00 -1.62 8.91
CA ARG A 254 0.17 -2.76 8.01
C ARG A 254 -1.16 -3.42 7.70
N SER A 255 -1.99 -3.66 8.71
CA SER A 255 -3.34 -4.22 8.52
C SER A 255 -4.23 -3.28 7.70
N ALA A 256 -4.12 -1.96 7.89
CA ALA A 256 -4.83 -0.98 7.07
C ALA A 256 -4.35 -1.00 5.61
N ALA A 257 -3.04 -1.05 5.36
CA ALA A 257 -2.46 -1.15 4.03
C ALA A 257 -2.88 -2.43 3.30
N ASP A 258 -2.92 -3.57 4.00
CA ASP A 258 -3.38 -4.84 3.44
C ASP A 258 -4.89 -4.81 3.08
N LEU A 259 -5.71 -4.11 3.86
CA LEU A 259 -7.12 -3.88 3.54
C LEU A 259 -7.26 -3.00 2.28
N ILE A 260 -6.51 -1.90 2.23
CA ILE A 260 -6.48 -0.96 1.11
C ILE A 260 -6.05 -1.69 -0.18
N LYS A 261 -5.01 -2.53 -0.15
CA LYS A 261 -4.53 -3.31 -1.32
C LYS A 261 -5.60 -4.18 -1.96
N ARG A 262 -6.49 -4.80 -1.17
CA ARG A 262 -7.57 -5.66 -1.69
C ARG A 262 -8.64 -4.89 -2.45
N ARG A 263 -8.72 -3.58 -2.21
CA ARG A 263 -9.74 -2.69 -2.78
C ARG A 263 -9.13 -1.69 -3.76
N LEU A 264 -7.80 -1.60 -3.85
CA LEU A 264 -7.06 -0.66 -4.69
C LEU A 264 -7.11 -1.05 -6.16
N GLY A 265 -8.20 -0.63 -6.82
CA GLY A 265 -8.29 -0.61 -8.28
C GLY A 265 -7.70 0.63 -8.93
N GLY A 266 -6.87 1.45 -8.26
CA GLY A 266 -6.44 2.78 -8.72
C GLY A 266 -7.38 3.90 -8.27
N ILE A 267 -7.68 3.92 -6.98
CA ILE A 267 -8.52 4.89 -6.28
C ILE A 267 -7.61 5.88 -5.54
N PRO A 268 -7.85 7.20 -5.61
CA PRO A 268 -7.06 8.16 -4.84
C PRO A 268 -7.32 8.01 -3.33
N ILE A 269 -6.25 8.13 -2.56
CA ILE A 269 -6.24 7.97 -1.10
C ILE A 269 -6.06 9.34 -0.46
N SER A 270 -6.95 9.70 0.47
CA SER A 270 -6.80 10.90 1.29
C SER A 270 -6.54 10.52 2.74
N VAL A 271 -5.39 10.94 3.28
CA VAL A 271 -5.03 10.80 4.69
C VAL A 271 -5.43 12.08 5.41
N ARG A 272 -6.38 11.98 6.35
CA ARG A 272 -6.83 13.08 7.20
C ARG A 272 -6.35 12.84 8.63
N VAL A 273 -5.72 13.84 9.23
CA VAL A 273 -5.19 13.72 10.59
C VAL A 273 -5.84 14.77 11.49
N PHE A 274 -6.42 14.32 12.59
CA PHE A 274 -6.97 15.18 13.63
C PHE A 274 -6.00 15.16 14.82
N ALA A 275 -5.28 16.26 15.01
CA ALA A 275 -4.20 16.36 16.00
C ALA A 275 -4.37 17.61 16.90
N GLY A 276 -3.61 17.68 18.00
CA GLY A 276 -3.69 18.82 18.92
C GLY A 276 -3.27 20.15 18.30
N THR A 277 -2.36 20.11 17.31
CA THR A 277 -1.92 21.26 16.50
C THR A 277 -1.86 20.86 15.03
N LYS A 278 -1.97 21.84 14.14
CA LYS A 278 -1.91 21.60 12.70
C LYS A 278 -0.55 21.06 12.26
N ASP A 279 0.54 21.66 12.76
CA ASP A 279 1.92 21.27 12.41
C ASP A 279 2.24 19.83 12.82
N LEU A 280 1.73 19.39 13.98
CA LEU A 280 1.85 18.01 14.43
C LEU A 280 1.06 17.08 13.50
N GLY A 281 -0.18 17.46 13.15
CA GLY A 281 -1.02 16.69 12.24
C GLY A 281 -0.40 16.57 10.84
N ASP A 282 0.23 17.62 10.33
CA ASP A 282 0.94 17.61 9.04
C ASP A 282 2.15 16.65 9.10
N SER A 283 2.92 16.69 10.20
CA SER A 283 4.05 15.77 10.42
C SER A 283 3.59 14.30 10.49
N GLN A 284 2.56 14.03 11.29
CA GLN A 284 1.94 12.70 11.42
C GLN A 284 1.36 12.21 10.09
N GLY A 285 0.68 13.08 9.35
CA GLY A 285 0.12 12.79 8.05
C GLY A 285 1.18 12.44 7.01
N ASN A 286 2.29 13.17 7.00
CA ASN A 286 3.44 12.87 6.14
C ASN A 286 4.10 11.53 6.50
N ALA A 287 4.24 11.20 7.78
CA ALA A 287 4.77 9.91 8.22
C ALA A 287 3.88 8.74 7.77
N VAL A 288 2.56 8.92 7.87
CA VAL A 288 1.57 7.92 7.45
C VAL A 288 1.52 7.79 5.93
N ALA A 289 1.56 8.90 5.20
CA ALA A 289 1.63 8.88 3.74
C ALA A 289 2.91 8.19 3.25
N ALA A 290 4.07 8.48 3.83
CA ALA A 290 5.33 7.80 3.50
C ALA A 290 5.24 6.29 3.76
N CYS A 291 4.60 5.88 4.86
CA CYS A 291 4.33 4.48 5.14
C CYS A 291 3.42 3.87 4.06
N LEU A 292 2.29 4.49 3.73
CA LEU A 292 1.37 4.00 2.70
C LEU A 292 2.01 3.92 1.31
N LEU A 293 2.80 4.91 0.90
CA LEU A 293 3.52 4.89 -0.38
C LEU A 293 4.47 3.69 -0.47
N ARG A 294 5.24 3.43 0.60
CA ARG A 294 6.13 2.27 0.69
C ARG A 294 5.36 0.95 0.68
N GLU A 295 4.26 0.90 1.42
CA GLU A 295 3.49 -0.33 1.63
C GLU A 295 2.63 -0.70 0.42
N LEU A 296 2.01 0.29 -0.24
CA LEU A 296 1.08 0.15 -1.35
C LEU A 296 1.77 0.24 -2.72
N MET A 297 3.00 0.75 -2.78
CA MET A 297 3.79 0.94 -4.01
C MET A 297 3.10 1.82 -5.05
N VAL A 298 2.33 2.82 -4.59
CA VAL A 298 1.67 3.82 -5.44
C VAL A 298 2.55 5.05 -5.60
N GLY A 299 2.35 5.81 -6.67
CA GLY A 299 3.04 7.09 -6.87
C GLY A 299 2.60 8.14 -5.84
N SER A 300 3.44 9.15 -5.58
CA SER A 300 3.16 10.20 -4.59
C SER A 300 1.86 10.96 -4.88
N GLN A 301 1.48 11.11 -6.15
CA GLN A 301 0.22 11.71 -6.58
C GLN A 301 -1.05 10.94 -6.16
N ALA A 302 -0.92 9.69 -5.74
CA ALA A 302 -2.07 8.88 -5.34
C ALA A 302 -2.50 9.11 -3.89
N VAL A 303 -1.68 9.77 -3.08
CA VAL A 303 -1.93 10.00 -1.65
C VAL A 303 -1.91 11.50 -1.36
N SER A 304 -3.05 12.05 -0.93
CA SER A 304 -3.15 13.42 -0.42
C SER A 304 -3.17 13.43 1.10
N VAL A 305 -2.58 14.45 1.72
CA VAL A 305 -2.55 14.63 3.19
C VAL A 305 -3.24 15.92 3.56
N SER A 306 -4.07 15.87 4.61
CA SER A 306 -4.67 17.06 5.21
C SER A 306 -4.72 16.93 6.74
N ALA A 307 -4.33 17.98 7.45
CA ALA A 307 -4.41 18.03 8.91
C ALA A 307 -5.43 19.05 9.41
N ALA A 308 -6.13 18.70 10.49
CA ALA A 308 -7.05 19.56 11.21
C ALA A 308 -6.73 19.54 12.72
N ARG A 309 -6.95 20.67 13.38
CA ARG A 309 -6.85 20.77 14.84
C ARG A 309 -8.08 20.13 15.49
N ALA A 310 -7.88 19.29 16.49
CA ALA A 310 -8.94 18.64 17.24
C ALA A 310 -8.64 18.54 18.74
N ALA A 311 -9.69 18.43 19.56
CA ALA A 311 -9.57 18.17 20.99
C ALA A 311 -8.99 16.77 21.23
N TYR A 312 -8.41 16.52 22.41
CA TYR A 312 -7.70 15.27 22.69
C TYR A 312 -8.54 14.00 22.49
N SER A 313 -9.83 14.03 22.86
CA SER A 313 -10.77 12.90 22.65
C SER A 313 -11.17 12.70 21.19
N GLU A 314 -11.01 13.70 20.33
CA GLU A 314 -11.34 13.65 18.91
C GLU A 314 -10.12 13.32 18.02
N GLN A 315 -8.92 13.34 18.59
CA GLN A 315 -7.68 13.06 17.87
C GLN A 315 -7.63 11.63 17.37
N ARG A 316 -7.56 11.48 16.05
CA ARG A 316 -7.59 10.23 15.29
C ARG A 316 -6.99 10.43 13.91
N LEU A 317 -6.80 9.33 13.20
CA LEU A 317 -6.37 9.35 11.81
C LEU A 317 -7.41 8.68 10.93
N GLU A 318 -7.73 9.28 9.79
CA GLU A 318 -8.66 8.72 8.81
C GLU A 318 -7.94 8.52 7.48
N ILE A 319 -8.06 7.33 6.91
CA ILE A 319 -7.63 7.03 5.54
C ILE A 319 -8.89 6.84 4.72
N VAL A 320 -9.11 7.74 3.76
CA VAL A 320 -10.29 7.76 2.91
C VAL A 320 -9.90 7.29 1.52
N LEU A 321 -10.51 6.20 1.08
CA LEU A 321 -10.47 5.72 -0.31
C LEU A 321 -11.63 6.39 -1.05
N LEU A 322 -11.33 7.41 -1.85
CA LEU A 322 -12.36 8.20 -2.51
C LEU A 322 -13.15 7.37 -3.53
N ASN A 323 -14.45 7.60 -3.64
CA ASN A 323 -15.23 6.98 -4.70
C ASN A 323 -14.75 7.48 -6.08
N ARG A 324 -14.87 6.62 -7.09
CA ARG A 324 -14.59 6.97 -8.49
C ARG A 324 -15.72 7.75 -9.12
#